data_AF-A0A950TLL9-F1
#
_entry.id   AF-A0A950TLL9-F1
#
_cell.length_a   1.000
_cell.length_b   1.000
_cell.length_c   1.000
_cell.angle_alpha   90.00
_cell.angle_beta   90.00
_cell.angle_gamma   90.00
#
_symmetry.space_group_name_H-M   'P 1'
#
loop_
_entity.id
_entity.type
_entity.pdbx_description
1 polymer ?
#
loop_
_entity_poly.entity_id
_entity_poly.type
_entity_poly.pdbx_seq_one_letter_code
_entity_poly.pdbx_strand_id
1 'polypeptide(L)'
;EQPHTSAGRVPTDKGYRFYVDNLLGVLSISNDDLHRIGSEFGLGPLESGETPDHLMERTSQLLSALSENVGIVVSPSLASDRLQHIEFVPLSDSRILVVLVSAPNIVHNKIIRTEITFTRDELERTANYLNVEFAGKSLSEIRADIMALMHEEKALFDKLLQTAVILCSQSIEGEDIAGEVFVDGTSNILTKSDFADLERLRELLRTIGEKSRLMQILDECIIRDKEAKGDVQVVIGSENRTPSLQNCTLISAPYRIAGSSAVGTLSVLGPTRIEYARMISIVSYVARTLEKVMSSDVSRN
;
A
#
# COMPACT_ATOMS: atom_id res chain seq x y z
N GLU A 1 -5.53 -33.80 -13.02
CA GLU A 1 -6.34 -35.02 -13.18
C GLU A 1 -7.23 -34.90 -14.41
N GLN A 2 -7.57 -36.02 -15.06
CA GLN A 2 -8.49 -36.07 -16.20
C GLN A 2 -9.91 -36.33 -15.69
N PRO A 3 -10.89 -35.43 -15.93
CA PRO A 3 -12.28 -35.76 -15.66
C PRO A 3 -12.83 -36.67 -16.75
N HIS A 4 -12.61 -36.40 -18.05
CA HIS A 4 -13.05 -37.24 -19.19
C HIS A 4 -12.22 -37.04 -20.47
N THR A 5 -12.31 -37.98 -21.42
CA THR A 5 -11.53 -38.12 -22.67
C THR A 5 -11.77 -37.05 -23.75
N SER A 6 -12.71 -36.12 -23.55
CA SER A 6 -13.03 -35.04 -24.50
C SER A 6 -12.95 -33.63 -23.90
N ALA A 7 -12.57 -33.49 -22.63
CA ALA A 7 -12.40 -32.20 -21.99
C ALA A 7 -10.95 -31.72 -22.21
N GLY A 8 -10.78 -30.47 -22.64
CA GLY A 8 -9.46 -29.85 -22.74
C GLY A 8 -8.66 -30.01 -21.44
N ARG A 9 -7.33 -30.11 -21.56
CA ARG A 9 -6.46 -30.24 -20.39
C ARG A 9 -6.41 -28.90 -19.66
N VAL A 10 -6.54 -28.92 -18.33
CA VAL A 10 -6.28 -27.74 -17.49
C VAL A 10 -4.77 -27.48 -17.48
N PRO A 11 -4.29 -26.26 -17.82
CA PRO A 11 -2.88 -25.92 -17.73
C PRO A 11 -2.34 -26.08 -16.32
N THR A 12 -1.07 -26.47 -16.20
CA THR A 12 -0.33 -26.42 -14.93
C THR A 12 0.15 -24.99 -14.66
N ASP A 13 0.58 -24.69 -13.44
CA ASP A 13 1.19 -23.40 -13.09
C ASP A 13 2.33 -23.03 -14.04
N LYS A 14 3.18 -24.01 -14.39
CA LYS A 14 4.26 -23.83 -15.39
C LYS A 14 3.73 -23.51 -16.79
N GLY A 15 2.57 -24.06 -17.15
CA GLY A 15 1.88 -23.74 -18.40
C GLY A 15 1.36 -22.30 -18.41
N TYR A 16 0.75 -21.84 -17.31
CA TYR A 16 0.35 -20.44 -17.18
C TYR A 16 1.56 -19.50 -17.17
N ARG A 17 2.64 -19.84 -16.45
CA ARG A 17 3.91 -19.10 -16.48
C ARG A 17 4.46 -18.98 -17.90
N PHE A 18 4.54 -20.09 -18.64
CA PHE A 18 4.99 -20.06 -20.02
C PHE A 18 4.10 -19.16 -20.90
N TYR A 19 2.78 -19.21 -20.71
CA TYR A 19 1.83 -18.35 -21.41
C TYR A 19 2.07 -16.87 -21.11
N VAL A 20 2.23 -16.50 -19.83
CA VAL A 20 2.55 -15.13 -19.41
C VAL A 20 3.87 -14.66 -20.02
N ASP A 21 4.92 -15.46 -19.91
CA ASP A 21 6.26 -15.02 -20.32
C ASP A 21 6.45 -14.97 -21.85
N ASN A 22 5.71 -15.77 -22.64
CA ASN A 22 6.02 -15.98 -24.06
C ASN A 22 4.84 -15.77 -25.02
N LEU A 23 3.60 -15.84 -24.54
CA LEU A 23 2.40 -15.88 -25.40
C LEU A 23 1.43 -14.72 -25.12
N LEU A 24 1.74 -13.84 -24.16
CA LEU A 24 1.00 -12.60 -23.99
C LEU A 24 1.14 -11.77 -25.27
N GLY A 25 0.02 -11.57 -25.95
CA GLY A 25 -0.08 -10.68 -27.10
C GLY A 25 -0.01 -9.20 -26.69
N VAL A 26 -0.53 -8.32 -27.54
CA VAL A 26 -0.60 -6.89 -27.24
C VAL A 26 -1.51 -6.68 -26.03
N LEU A 27 -0.93 -6.20 -24.93
CA LEU A 27 -1.68 -5.75 -23.76
C LEU A 27 -2.55 -4.56 -24.19
N SER A 28 -3.86 -4.72 -24.04
CA SER A 28 -4.84 -3.69 -24.36
C SER A 28 -5.93 -3.70 -23.30
N ILE A 29 -6.42 -2.50 -23.01
CA ILE A 29 -7.53 -2.27 -22.10
C ILE A 29 -8.76 -1.92 -22.92
N SER A 30 -9.92 -2.48 -22.56
CA SER A 30 -11.15 -2.21 -23.28
C SER A 30 -11.59 -0.74 -23.08
N ASN A 31 -12.32 -0.18 -24.06
CA ASN A 31 -12.86 1.17 -23.92
C ASN A 31 -13.84 1.26 -22.72
N ASP A 32 -14.57 0.18 -22.43
CA ASP A 32 -15.47 0.12 -21.28
C ASP A 32 -14.71 0.17 -19.96
N ASP A 33 -13.60 -0.59 -19.85
CA ASP A 33 -12.72 -0.53 -18.68
C ASP A 33 -12.08 0.86 -18.54
N LEU A 34 -11.63 1.48 -19.64
CA LEU A 34 -11.12 2.85 -19.64
C LEU A 34 -12.16 3.86 -19.16
N HIS A 35 -13.40 3.75 -19.63
CA HIS A 35 -14.49 4.61 -19.20
C HIS A 35 -14.80 4.44 -17.71
N ARG A 36 -14.83 3.20 -17.20
CA ARG A 36 -15.04 2.92 -15.77
C ARG A 36 -13.91 3.45 -14.90
N ILE A 37 -12.66 3.26 -15.31
CA ILE A 37 -11.49 3.80 -14.59
C ILE A 37 -11.55 5.33 -14.60
N GLY A 38 -11.86 5.94 -15.75
CA GLY A 38 -11.96 7.39 -15.90
C GLY A 38 -13.13 8.02 -15.14
N SER A 39 -14.25 7.31 -14.98
CA SER A 39 -15.37 7.78 -14.15
C SER A 39 -15.06 7.68 -12.67
N GLU A 40 -14.34 6.64 -12.25
CA GLU A 40 -14.04 6.41 -10.84
C GLU A 40 -12.91 7.32 -10.34
N PHE A 41 -11.82 7.44 -11.09
CA PHE A 41 -10.77 8.44 -10.84
C PHE A 41 -11.11 9.83 -11.38
N GLY A 42 -12.40 10.10 -11.64
CA GLY A 42 -12.97 11.28 -12.27
C GLY A 42 -12.00 12.44 -12.52
N LEU A 43 -11.88 12.87 -13.77
CA LEU A 43 -11.24 14.12 -14.24
C LEU A 43 -11.79 15.42 -13.58
N GLY A 44 -12.51 15.33 -12.46
CA GLY A 44 -12.81 16.43 -11.55
C GLY A 44 -11.74 16.57 -10.46
N PRO A 45 -11.67 17.71 -9.76
CA PRO A 45 -10.88 17.81 -8.53
C PRO A 45 -11.26 16.66 -7.59
N LEU A 46 -10.31 16.09 -6.83
CA LEU A 46 -10.67 15.43 -5.56
C LEU A 46 -11.68 16.35 -4.87
N GLU A 47 -12.80 15.81 -4.41
CA GLU A 47 -13.71 16.61 -3.60
C GLU A 47 -12.88 17.19 -2.46
N SER A 48 -13.01 18.49 -2.22
CA SER A 48 -12.16 19.20 -1.26
C SER A 48 -12.29 18.55 0.11
N GLY A 49 -11.28 17.74 0.50
CA GLY A 49 -11.28 16.96 1.74
C GLY A 49 -11.11 15.44 1.61
N GLU A 50 -10.92 14.86 0.40
CA GLU A 50 -10.64 13.43 0.25
C GLU A 50 -9.26 13.08 0.85
N THR A 51 -9.24 12.19 1.85
CA THR A 51 -8.00 11.73 2.50
C THR A 51 -7.28 10.72 1.62
N PRO A 52 -5.94 10.58 1.74
CA PRO A 52 -5.19 9.54 1.02
C PRO A 52 -5.79 8.14 1.20
N ASP A 53 -6.28 7.82 2.40
CA ASP A 53 -6.89 6.52 2.71
C ASP A 53 -8.18 6.26 1.92
N HIS A 54 -9.04 7.28 1.77
CA HIS A 54 -10.25 7.14 0.95
C HIS A 54 -9.93 6.88 -0.51
N LEU A 55 -8.88 7.53 -1.05
CA LEU A 55 -8.41 7.25 -2.42
C LEU A 55 -7.92 5.80 -2.56
N MET A 56 -7.22 5.27 -1.56
CA MET A 56 -6.78 3.86 -1.58
C MET A 56 -7.95 2.89 -1.49
N GLU A 57 -8.95 3.16 -0.65
CA GLU A 57 -10.16 2.35 -0.52
C GLU A 57 -10.95 2.31 -1.83
N ARG A 58 -11.15 3.46 -2.48
CA ARG A 58 -11.82 3.51 -3.79
C ARG A 58 -11.03 2.77 -4.87
N THR A 59 -9.70 2.84 -4.80
CA THR A 59 -8.83 2.11 -5.73
C THR A 59 -8.98 0.59 -5.56
N SER A 60 -9.05 0.08 -4.32
CA SER A 60 -9.24 -1.37 -4.08
C SER A 60 -10.61 -1.85 -4.57
N GLN A 61 -11.66 -1.05 -4.35
CA GLN A 61 -13.01 -1.30 -4.87
C GLN A 61 -13.06 -1.31 -6.40
N LEU A 62 -12.43 -0.33 -7.05
CA LEU A 62 -12.36 -0.27 -8.52
C LEU A 62 -11.63 -1.48 -9.09
N LEU A 63 -10.46 -1.84 -8.52
CA LEU A 63 -9.72 -3.03 -8.92
C LEU A 63 -10.59 -4.28 -8.79
N SER A 64 -11.31 -4.41 -7.68
CA SER A 64 -12.23 -5.52 -7.48
C SER A 64 -13.35 -5.55 -8.54
N ALA A 65 -14.01 -4.42 -8.78
CA ALA A 65 -15.13 -4.32 -9.71
C ALA A 65 -14.72 -4.58 -11.17
N LEU A 66 -13.54 -4.13 -11.59
CA LEU A 66 -13.02 -4.39 -12.94
C LEU A 66 -12.52 -5.82 -13.10
N SER A 67 -11.88 -6.36 -12.07
CA SER A 67 -11.26 -7.68 -12.12
C SER A 67 -12.22 -8.82 -11.84
N GLU A 68 -13.35 -8.56 -11.17
CA GLU A 68 -14.19 -9.56 -10.51
C GLU A 68 -13.38 -10.50 -9.61
N ASN A 69 -12.36 -9.96 -8.94
CA ASN A 69 -11.46 -10.65 -8.04
C ASN A 69 -11.23 -9.77 -6.79
N VAL A 70 -10.29 -10.14 -5.93
CA VAL A 70 -9.94 -9.33 -4.76
C VAL A 70 -8.99 -8.22 -5.19
N GLY A 71 -9.39 -6.98 -4.98
CA GLY A 71 -8.54 -5.81 -5.16
C GLY A 71 -7.82 -5.49 -3.86
N ILE A 72 -6.51 -5.33 -3.91
CA ILE A 72 -5.67 -5.02 -2.76
C ILE A 72 -4.84 -3.79 -3.09
N VAL A 73 -4.79 -2.81 -2.19
CA VAL A 73 -3.96 -1.62 -2.31
C VAL A 73 -3.20 -1.42 -1.01
N VAL A 74 -1.91 -1.17 -1.11
CA VAL A 74 -1.03 -0.86 0.01
C VAL A 74 -0.60 0.59 -0.17
N SER A 75 -0.88 1.43 0.83
CA SER A 75 -0.40 2.81 0.85
C SER A 75 1.12 2.85 1.06
N PRO A 76 1.82 3.88 0.56
CA PRO A 76 3.23 4.04 0.86
C PRO A 76 3.43 4.25 2.37
N SER A 77 4.52 3.70 2.92
CA SER A 77 4.79 3.81 4.36
C SER A 77 5.29 5.19 4.77
N LEU A 78 4.57 5.80 5.72
CA LEU A 78 4.94 6.97 6.51
C LEU A 78 6.36 6.89 7.11
N ALA A 79 6.81 5.69 7.46
CA ALA A 79 8.13 5.48 8.06
C ALA A 79 9.29 5.70 7.07
N SER A 80 9.00 5.66 5.76
CA SER A 80 9.95 5.84 4.66
C SER A 80 9.83 7.20 3.97
N ASP A 81 8.77 7.93 4.28
CA ASP A 81 8.47 9.25 3.75
C ASP A 81 9.41 10.31 4.33
N ARG A 82 9.94 11.20 3.49
CA ARG A 82 10.85 12.27 3.93
C ARG A 82 10.05 13.42 4.53
N LEU A 83 10.31 13.74 5.80
CA LEU A 83 9.71 14.87 6.50
C LEU A 83 9.97 16.18 5.75
N GLN A 84 8.92 16.92 5.42
CA GLN A 84 9.01 18.33 5.00
C GLN A 84 8.55 19.26 6.11
N HIS A 85 7.47 18.90 6.80
CA HIS A 85 6.92 19.68 7.90
C HIS A 85 6.21 18.78 8.91
N ILE A 86 6.26 19.13 10.19
CA ILE A 86 5.49 18.49 11.25
C ILE A 86 4.94 19.54 12.21
N GLU A 87 3.67 19.37 12.60
CA GLU A 87 2.99 20.18 13.59
C GLU A 87 2.23 19.28 14.58
N PHE A 88 2.16 19.72 15.84
CA PHE A 88 1.45 19.03 16.90
C PHE A 88 0.32 19.91 17.46
N VAL A 89 -0.92 19.49 17.24
CA VAL A 89 -2.11 20.19 17.71
C VAL A 89 -2.70 19.43 18.91
N PRO A 90 -2.68 20.01 20.13
CA PRO A 90 -3.26 19.35 21.29
C PRO A 90 -4.79 19.25 21.18
N LEU A 91 -5.34 18.09 21.54
CA LEU A 91 -6.77 17.78 21.59
C LEU A 91 -7.20 17.49 23.05
N SER A 92 -8.51 17.30 23.28
CA SER A 92 -9.01 16.86 24.58
C SER A 92 -8.57 15.43 24.91
N ASP A 93 -8.56 15.09 26.20
CA ASP A 93 -8.34 13.72 26.71
C ASP A 93 -6.93 13.16 26.43
N SER A 94 -5.89 13.99 26.62
CA SER A 94 -4.48 13.63 26.39
C SER A 94 -4.23 13.07 24.98
N ARG A 95 -4.89 13.67 23.99
CA ARG A 95 -4.69 13.36 22.57
C ARG A 95 -3.95 14.49 21.88
N ILE A 96 -3.18 14.15 20.88
CA ILE A 96 -2.49 15.12 20.02
C ILE A 96 -2.76 14.72 18.58
N LEU A 97 -3.21 15.67 17.77
CA LEU A 97 -3.20 15.53 16.32
C LEU A 97 -1.81 15.90 15.82
N VAL A 98 -1.14 14.92 15.23
CA VAL A 98 0.10 15.08 14.49
C VAL A 98 -0.25 15.35 13.04
N VAL A 99 0.15 16.51 12.53
CA VAL A 99 0.03 16.87 11.12
C VAL A 99 1.43 16.77 10.54
N LEU A 100 1.66 15.79 9.67
CA LEU A 100 2.93 15.57 9.00
C LEU A 100 2.75 15.85 7.51
N VAL A 101 3.61 16.71 6.97
CA VAL A 101 3.78 16.87 5.52
C VAL A 101 5.05 16.16 5.12
N SER A 102 4.93 15.15 4.27
CA SER A 102 6.07 14.44 3.70
C SER A 102 6.27 14.79 2.24
N ALA A 103 7.50 14.69 1.75
CA ALA A 103 7.76 14.83 0.32
C ALA A 103 7.13 13.65 -0.44
N PRO A 104 6.33 13.91 -1.48
CA PRO A 104 6.14 15.20 -2.14
C PRO A 104 4.83 15.90 -1.71
N ASN A 105 4.76 16.64 -0.61
CA ASN A 105 3.54 17.30 -0.09
C ASN A 105 2.34 16.38 0.27
N ILE A 106 2.58 15.15 0.73
CA ILE A 106 1.51 14.31 1.27
C ILE A 106 1.23 14.74 2.71
N VAL A 107 -0.03 15.04 3.02
CA VAL A 107 -0.45 15.40 4.37
C VAL A 107 -1.00 14.16 5.08
N HIS A 108 -0.35 13.80 6.18
CA HIS A 108 -0.74 12.72 7.07
C HIS A 108 -1.26 13.29 8.38
N ASN A 109 -2.44 12.84 8.79
CA ASN A 109 -3.11 13.30 10.01
C ASN A 109 -3.26 12.12 10.97
N LYS A 110 -2.53 12.13 12.08
CA LYS A 110 -2.56 11.03 13.06
C LYS A 110 -2.92 11.52 14.44
N ILE A 111 -3.93 10.92 15.06
CA ILE A 111 -4.26 11.19 16.45
C ILE A 111 -3.52 10.20 17.33
N ILE A 112 -2.56 10.69 18.11
CA ILE A 112 -1.85 9.90 19.11
C ILE A 112 -2.45 10.14 20.50
N ARG A 113 -2.47 9.09 21.33
CA ARG A 113 -2.85 9.16 22.75
C ARG A 113 -1.59 9.11 23.58
N THR A 114 -1.43 10.07 24.49
CA THR A 114 -0.25 10.19 25.33
C THR A 114 -0.62 9.97 26.79
N GLU A 115 0.19 9.23 27.53
CA GLU A 115 0.03 9.09 28.99
C GLU A 115 0.52 10.34 29.73
N ILE A 116 1.36 11.13 29.07
CA ILE A 116 1.96 12.37 29.57
C ILE A 116 1.23 13.55 28.93
N THR A 117 0.92 14.58 29.71
CA THR A 117 0.36 15.82 29.20
C THR A 117 1.49 16.76 28.76
N PHE A 118 1.38 17.28 27.54
CA PHE A 118 2.31 18.25 26.97
C PHE A 118 1.66 19.63 26.94
N THR A 119 2.43 20.66 27.24
CA THR A 119 2.00 22.06 27.06
C THR A 119 2.09 22.45 25.59
N ARG A 120 1.33 23.47 25.18
CA ARG A 120 1.38 23.99 23.81
C ARG A 120 2.78 24.47 23.42
N ASP A 121 3.48 25.15 24.32
CA ASP A 121 4.84 25.66 24.09
C ASP A 121 5.87 24.52 23.92
N GLU A 122 5.73 23.41 24.65
CA GLU A 122 6.58 22.23 24.45
C GLU A 122 6.35 21.60 23.07
N LEU A 123 5.10 21.42 22.67
CA LEU A 123 4.74 20.88 21.36
C LEU A 123 5.28 21.76 20.22
N GLU A 124 5.11 23.08 20.33
CA GLU A 124 5.57 24.04 19.33
C GLU A 124 7.11 24.05 19.22
N ARG A 125 7.83 24.03 20.35
CA ARG A 125 9.29 23.91 20.34
C ARG A 125 9.78 22.61 19.74
N THR A 126 9.14 21.50 20.06
CA THR A 126 9.50 20.19 19.49
C THR A 126 9.23 20.15 17.99
N ALA A 127 8.09 20.66 17.52
CA ALA A 127 7.80 20.77 16.09
C ALA A 127 8.86 21.61 15.36
N ASN A 128 9.19 22.80 15.89
CA ASN A 128 10.19 23.69 15.29
C ASN A 128 11.56 23.03 15.22
N TYR A 129 11.99 22.34 16.29
CA TYR A 129 13.25 21.61 16.30
C TYR A 129 13.30 20.50 15.24
N LEU A 130 12.23 19.68 15.15
CA LEU A 130 12.13 18.63 14.13
C LEU A 130 12.17 19.19 12.71
N ASN A 131 11.46 20.30 12.47
CA ASN A 131 11.42 20.96 11.17
C ASN A 131 12.77 21.55 10.75
N VAL A 132 13.59 22.03 11.70
CA VAL A 132 14.89 22.64 11.40
C VAL A 132 15.99 21.59 11.24
N GLU A 133 16.10 20.65 12.18
CA GLU A 133 17.24 19.72 12.24
C GLU A 133 17.04 18.46 11.39
N PHE A 134 15.79 18.09 11.10
CA PHE A 134 15.46 16.79 10.53
C PHE A 134 14.65 16.86 9.23
N ALA A 135 14.47 18.03 8.64
CA ALA A 135 13.88 18.16 7.32
C ALA A 135 14.63 17.29 6.28
N GLY A 136 13.87 16.58 5.47
CA GLY A 136 14.36 15.65 4.46
C GLY A 136 14.67 14.24 4.95
N LYS A 137 14.64 13.95 6.26
CA LYS A 137 14.82 12.60 6.81
C LYS A 137 13.48 11.90 7.04
N SER A 138 13.47 10.58 7.03
CA SER A 138 12.27 9.82 7.39
C SER A 138 12.05 9.76 8.90
N LEU A 139 10.82 9.59 9.37
CA LEU A 139 10.55 9.49 10.82
C LEU A 139 11.35 8.36 11.49
N SER A 140 11.65 7.28 10.76
CA SER A 140 12.48 6.17 11.24
C SER A 140 13.96 6.56 11.38
N GLU A 141 14.52 7.32 10.43
CA GLU A 141 15.86 7.92 10.50
C GLU A 141 15.95 8.92 11.66
N ILE A 142 14.95 9.80 11.80
CA ILE A 142 14.87 10.80 12.87
C ILE A 142 14.90 10.12 14.24
N ARG A 143 14.10 9.07 14.43
CA ARG A 143 14.10 8.30 15.67
C ARG A 143 15.47 7.69 15.95
N ALA A 144 16.12 7.09 14.96
CA ALA A 144 17.43 6.48 15.11
C ALA A 144 18.50 7.52 15.49
N ASP A 145 18.49 8.68 14.84
CA ASP A 145 19.42 9.78 15.10
C ASP A 145 19.21 10.36 16.50
N ILE A 146 17.97 10.61 16.92
CA ILE A 146 17.72 11.14 18.28
C ILE A 146 18.13 10.10 19.33
N MET A 147 17.88 8.81 19.11
CA MET A 147 18.35 7.75 20.02
C MET A 147 19.88 7.70 20.09
N ALA A 148 20.58 7.90 18.97
CA ALA A 148 22.04 7.97 18.94
C ALA A 148 22.56 9.18 19.72
N LEU A 149 21.98 10.38 19.51
CA LEU A 149 22.31 11.60 20.24
C LEU A 149 22.11 11.43 21.75
N MET A 150 20.99 10.83 22.17
CA MET A 150 20.71 10.54 23.59
C MET A 150 21.76 9.58 24.20
N HIS A 151 22.31 8.68 23.40
CA HIS A 151 23.29 7.69 23.86
C HIS A 151 24.72 8.24 23.88
N GLU A 152 25.08 9.15 22.96
CA GLU A 152 26.39 9.81 22.89
C GLU A 152 26.55 10.89 23.97
N GLU A 153 25.53 11.71 24.23
CA GLU A 153 25.73 12.88 25.09
C GLU A 153 25.80 12.53 26.59
N LYS A 154 25.18 11.44 27.08
CA LYS A 154 25.17 10.97 28.49
C LYS A 154 24.97 12.04 29.58
N ALA A 155 24.68 13.29 29.23
CA ALA A 155 24.69 14.48 30.07
C ALA A 155 23.65 15.46 29.52
N LEU A 156 22.67 15.78 30.36
CA LEU A 156 21.44 16.50 30.05
C LEU A 156 20.48 15.75 29.11
N PHE A 157 19.57 15.00 29.74
CA PHE A 157 18.24 14.71 29.21
C PHE A 157 17.58 16.03 28.79
N ASP A 158 17.74 16.45 27.53
CA ASP A 158 16.95 17.55 27.00
C ASP A 158 15.50 17.06 26.87
N LYS A 159 14.62 17.65 27.66
CA LYS A 159 13.17 17.37 27.65
C LYS A 159 12.59 17.51 26.24
N LEU A 160 13.19 18.37 25.41
CA LEU A 160 12.82 18.53 24.01
C LEU A 160 13.09 17.25 23.20
N LEU A 161 14.28 16.67 23.29
CA LEU A 161 14.64 15.43 22.58
C LEU A 161 13.78 14.26 23.05
N GLN A 162 13.53 14.15 24.36
CA GLN A 162 12.65 13.12 24.89
C GLN A 162 11.23 13.24 24.33
N THR A 163 10.70 14.47 24.27
CA THR A 163 9.38 14.74 23.69
C THR A 163 9.36 14.39 22.20
N ALA A 164 10.40 14.75 21.45
CA ALA A 164 10.53 14.41 20.04
C ALA A 164 10.52 12.88 19.82
N VAL A 165 11.27 12.12 20.60
CA VAL A 165 11.28 10.64 20.49
C VAL A 165 9.92 10.05 20.81
N ILE A 166 9.25 10.49 21.88
CA ILE A 166 7.94 9.97 22.26
C ILE A 166 6.93 10.26 21.14
N LEU A 167 6.86 11.51 20.68
CA LEU A 167 5.91 11.91 19.64
C LEU A 167 6.20 11.21 18.30
N CYS A 168 7.46 11.13 17.86
CA CYS A 168 7.82 10.39 16.65
C CYS A 168 7.54 8.90 16.79
N SER A 169 7.82 8.29 17.94
CA SER A 169 7.57 6.87 18.18
C SER A 169 6.07 6.57 18.14
N GLN A 170 5.25 7.35 18.83
CA GLN A 170 3.79 7.20 18.84
C GLN A 170 3.15 7.53 17.48
N SER A 171 3.79 8.41 16.70
CA SER A 171 3.36 8.69 15.32
C SER A 171 3.63 7.52 14.38
N ILE A 172 4.56 6.62 14.69
CA ILE A 172 4.86 5.43 13.89
C ILE A 172 4.27 4.16 14.55
N GLU A 173 3.93 4.17 15.85
CA GLU A 173 3.31 3.03 16.54
C GLU A 173 1.96 2.67 15.92
N GLY A 174 1.74 1.37 15.70
CA GLY A 174 0.53 0.82 15.07
C GLY A 174 0.55 0.85 13.54
N GLU A 175 1.50 1.56 12.92
CA GLU A 175 1.89 1.30 11.55
C GLU A 175 2.90 0.15 11.60
N ASP A 176 2.56 -0.96 10.94
CA ASP A 176 3.64 -1.83 10.49
C ASP A 176 4.60 -0.96 9.67
N ILE A 177 5.89 -1.28 9.66
CA ILE A 177 6.91 -0.53 8.93
C ILE A 177 6.57 -0.42 7.42
N ALA A 178 5.60 -1.22 6.95
CA ALA A 178 4.91 -1.19 5.66
C ALA A 178 3.52 -0.53 5.81
N GLY A 179 3.13 0.34 4.86
CA GLY A 179 1.92 1.18 4.93
C GLY A 179 0.58 0.44 5.06
N GLU A 180 -0.54 1.17 5.07
CA GLU A 180 -1.86 0.57 5.31
C GLU A 180 -2.35 -0.29 4.14
N VAL A 181 -2.98 -1.44 4.46
CA VAL A 181 -3.62 -2.33 3.47
C VAL A 181 -5.12 -2.07 3.40
N PHE A 182 -5.59 -1.87 2.17
CA PHE A 182 -6.98 -1.74 1.77
C PHE A 182 -7.35 -2.95 0.91
N VAL A 183 -8.46 -3.60 1.22
CA VAL A 183 -8.89 -4.84 0.54
C VAL A 183 -10.37 -4.74 0.22
N ASP A 184 -10.73 -5.06 -1.00
CA ASP A 184 -12.13 -5.19 -1.42
C ASP A 184 -12.34 -6.41 -2.32
N GLY A 185 -13.58 -6.87 -2.49
CA GLY A 185 -13.90 -7.99 -3.38
C GLY A 185 -13.67 -9.38 -2.84
N THR A 186 -13.43 -9.54 -1.53
CA THR A 186 -13.22 -10.87 -0.92
C THR A 186 -14.39 -11.83 -1.21
N SER A 187 -15.62 -11.32 -1.33
CA SER A 187 -16.80 -12.09 -1.72
C SER A 187 -16.74 -12.65 -3.14
N ASN A 188 -16.00 -12.02 -4.07
CA ASN A 188 -15.87 -12.49 -5.46
C ASN A 188 -15.21 -13.86 -5.54
N ILE A 189 -14.33 -14.20 -4.59
CA ILE A 189 -13.69 -15.52 -4.50
C ILE A 189 -14.75 -16.62 -4.32
N LEU A 190 -15.82 -16.33 -3.55
CA LEU A 190 -16.87 -17.31 -3.23
C LEU A 190 -17.65 -17.79 -4.46
N THR A 191 -17.65 -17.01 -5.54
CA THR A 191 -18.38 -17.35 -6.77
C THR A 191 -17.52 -18.11 -7.79
N LYS A 192 -16.21 -18.23 -7.58
CA LYS A 192 -15.30 -18.91 -8.53
C LYS A 192 -15.25 -20.41 -8.25
N SER A 193 -15.44 -21.22 -9.29
CA SER A 193 -15.38 -22.68 -9.23
C SER A 193 -14.02 -23.23 -8.77
N ASP A 194 -12.95 -22.45 -8.94
CA ASP A 194 -11.58 -22.83 -8.58
C ASP A 194 -11.35 -22.89 -7.05
N PHE A 195 -12.30 -22.39 -6.25
CA PHE A 195 -12.26 -22.41 -4.78
C PHE A 195 -13.33 -23.32 -4.15
N ALA A 196 -13.66 -24.44 -4.80
CA ALA A 196 -14.67 -25.39 -4.32
C ALA A 196 -14.30 -26.11 -3.01
N ASP A 197 -13.01 -26.16 -2.65
CA ASP A 197 -12.53 -26.73 -1.39
C ASP A 197 -12.73 -25.73 -0.24
N LEU A 198 -13.67 -26.03 0.66
CA LEU A 198 -14.03 -25.16 1.78
C LEU A 198 -12.90 -24.96 2.79
N GLU A 199 -12.04 -25.96 3.02
CA GLU A 199 -10.93 -25.80 3.97
C GLU A 199 -9.92 -24.79 3.42
N ARG A 200 -9.53 -24.96 2.16
CA ARG A 200 -8.62 -24.04 1.47
C ARG A 200 -9.20 -22.64 1.35
N LEU A 201 -10.50 -22.53 1.05
CA LEU A 201 -11.19 -21.25 0.98
C LEU A 201 -11.16 -20.54 2.35
N ARG A 202 -11.41 -21.25 3.45
CA ARG A 202 -11.34 -20.66 4.80
C ARG A 202 -9.94 -20.17 5.12
N GLU A 203 -8.90 -20.92 4.77
CA GLU A 203 -7.51 -20.50 4.97
C GLU A 203 -7.15 -19.27 4.13
N LEU A 204 -7.61 -19.22 2.87
CA LEU A 204 -7.44 -18.07 1.99
C LEU A 204 -8.12 -16.83 2.57
N LEU A 205 -9.39 -16.93 2.97
CA LEU A 205 -10.14 -15.83 3.57
C LEU A 205 -9.49 -15.34 4.87
N ARG A 206 -8.98 -16.26 5.70
CA ARG A 206 -8.21 -15.89 6.89
C ARG A 206 -6.95 -15.10 6.52
N THR A 207 -6.23 -15.55 5.50
CA THR A 207 -5.01 -14.87 5.02
C THR A 207 -5.33 -13.47 4.49
N ILE A 208 -6.44 -13.31 3.77
CA ILE A 208 -6.91 -12.02 3.24
C ILE A 208 -7.35 -11.08 4.39
N GLY A 209 -7.98 -11.61 5.44
CA GLY A 209 -8.39 -10.83 6.61
C GLY A 209 -7.22 -10.37 7.51
N GLU A 210 -6.07 -11.03 7.42
CA GLU A 210 -4.86 -10.69 8.17
C GLU A 210 -4.02 -9.65 7.41
N LYS A 211 -4.28 -8.34 7.63
CA LYS A 211 -3.57 -7.22 6.95
C LYS A 211 -2.04 -7.36 7.00
N SER A 212 -1.48 -7.69 8.16
CA SER A 212 -0.03 -7.88 8.35
C SER A 212 0.53 -9.02 7.49
N ARG A 213 -0.26 -10.07 7.25
CA ARG A 213 0.13 -11.17 6.39
C ARG A 213 0.12 -10.79 4.91
N LEU A 214 -0.87 -10.00 4.48
CA LEU A 214 -0.92 -9.45 3.13
C LEU A 214 0.27 -8.53 2.84
N MET A 215 0.65 -7.66 3.78
CA MET A 215 1.83 -6.80 3.62
C MET A 215 3.09 -7.60 3.37
N GLN A 216 3.38 -8.63 4.18
CA GLN A 216 4.56 -9.47 3.99
C GLN A 216 4.62 -10.09 2.59
N ILE A 217 3.47 -10.52 2.07
CA ILE A 217 3.38 -11.13 0.73
C ILE A 217 3.63 -10.09 -0.37
N LEU A 218 3.13 -8.87 -0.18
CA LEU A 218 3.25 -7.78 -1.15
C LEU A 218 4.64 -7.13 -1.12
N ASP A 219 5.27 -6.98 0.04
CA ASP A 219 6.66 -6.51 0.16
C ASP A 219 7.63 -7.45 -0.54
N GLU A 220 7.44 -8.77 -0.40
CA GLU A 220 8.23 -9.77 -1.13
C GLU A 220 8.08 -9.65 -2.65
N CYS A 221 6.91 -9.20 -3.12
CA CYS A 221 6.63 -8.95 -4.53
C CYS A 221 7.43 -7.73 -5.02
N ILE A 222 7.37 -6.62 -4.28
CA ILE A 222 8.09 -5.36 -4.58
C ILE A 222 9.62 -5.55 -4.58
N ILE A 223 10.17 -6.28 -3.58
CA ILE A 223 11.62 -6.46 -3.41
C ILE A 223 12.25 -7.29 -4.54
N ARG A 224 11.48 -8.18 -5.17
CA ARG A 224 11.97 -9.03 -6.26
C ARG A 224 12.37 -8.26 -7.51
N ASP A 225 12.13 -6.94 -7.60
CA ASP A 225 12.18 -6.22 -8.86
C ASP A 225 13.09 -4.99 -8.93
N LYS A 226 14.40 -5.21 -8.70
CA LYS A 226 15.45 -4.33 -9.24
C LYS A 226 15.94 -4.78 -10.63
N GLU A 227 15.42 -5.89 -11.18
CA GLU A 227 16.00 -6.56 -12.36
C GLU A 227 15.01 -7.04 -13.43
N ALA A 228 13.69 -7.04 -13.22
CA ALA A 228 12.72 -7.45 -14.24
C ALA A 228 12.28 -6.29 -15.14
N LYS A 229 12.05 -6.63 -16.41
CA LYS A 229 11.60 -5.72 -17.45
C LYS A 229 10.07 -5.61 -17.39
N GLY A 230 9.54 -4.77 -16.50
CA GLY A 230 8.12 -4.39 -16.51
C GLY A 230 7.65 -3.75 -15.22
N ASP A 231 6.62 -2.90 -15.32
CA ASP A 231 5.96 -2.27 -14.17
C ASP A 231 4.91 -3.20 -13.51
N VAL A 232 4.81 -4.47 -13.92
CA VAL A 232 3.82 -5.42 -13.38
C VAL A 232 4.47 -6.77 -13.12
N GLN A 233 4.25 -7.29 -11.92
CA GLN A 233 4.68 -8.60 -11.49
C GLN A 233 3.48 -9.56 -11.43
N VAL A 234 3.71 -10.79 -11.86
CA VAL A 234 2.72 -11.87 -11.80
C VAL A 234 3.33 -13.00 -10.98
N VAL A 235 2.63 -13.51 -9.97
CA VAL A 235 3.01 -14.68 -9.17
C VAL A 235 1.89 -15.71 -9.28
N ILE A 236 2.21 -16.91 -9.76
CA ILE A 236 1.24 -17.92 -10.17
C ILE A 236 1.35 -19.16 -9.30
N GLY A 237 0.25 -19.52 -8.63
CA GLY A 237 0.07 -20.80 -7.97
C GLY A 237 1.22 -21.15 -7.03
N SER A 238 1.93 -22.24 -7.32
CA SER A 238 3.11 -22.73 -6.58
C SER A 238 4.29 -21.76 -6.44
N GLU A 239 4.31 -20.64 -7.18
CA GLU A 239 5.29 -19.56 -6.97
C GLU A 239 5.03 -18.74 -5.69
N ASN A 240 3.80 -18.81 -5.18
CA ASN A 240 3.42 -18.19 -3.91
C ASN A 240 4.06 -18.96 -2.75
N ARG A 241 4.81 -18.25 -1.89
CA ARG A 241 5.44 -18.84 -0.69
C ARG A 241 4.43 -19.20 0.40
N THR A 242 3.33 -18.46 0.45
CA THR A 242 2.26 -18.70 1.42
C THR A 242 1.37 -19.86 0.93
N PRO A 243 1.23 -20.96 1.71
CA PRO A 243 0.49 -22.15 1.28
C PRO A 243 -0.97 -21.87 0.86
N SER A 244 -1.68 -21.01 1.58
CA SER A 244 -3.06 -20.64 1.27
C SER A 244 -3.24 -19.91 -0.07
N LEU A 245 -2.15 -19.37 -0.64
CA LEU A 245 -2.14 -18.70 -1.95
C LEU A 245 -1.69 -19.62 -3.10
N GLN A 246 -1.33 -20.88 -2.86
CA GLN A 246 -0.80 -21.76 -3.91
C GLN A 246 -1.79 -22.11 -5.02
N ASN A 247 -3.08 -21.81 -4.85
CA ASN A 247 -4.11 -21.94 -5.91
C ASN A 247 -4.53 -20.58 -6.47
N CYS A 248 -3.83 -19.51 -6.12
CA CYS A 248 -4.12 -18.15 -6.54
C CYS A 248 -3.06 -17.62 -7.50
N THR A 249 -3.44 -16.63 -8.29
CA THR A 249 -2.52 -15.72 -8.96
C THR A 249 -2.60 -14.37 -8.30
N LEU A 250 -1.44 -13.77 -8.05
CA LEU A 250 -1.29 -12.40 -7.59
C LEU A 250 -0.65 -11.59 -8.73
N ILE A 251 -1.34 -10.53 -9.17
CA ILE A 251 -0.83 -9.59 -10.18
C ILE A 251 -0.69 -8.24 -9.52
N SER A 252 0.54 -7.74 -9.42
CA SER A 252 0.89 -6.55 -8.67
C SER A 252 1.60 -5.52 -9.54
N ALA A 253 1.31 -4.23 -9.34
CA ALA A 253 2.09 -3.14 -9.89
C ALA A 253 2.45 -2.14 -8.78
N PRO A 254 3.69 -1.65 -8.71
CA PRO A 254 4.02 -0.53 -7.86
C PRO A 254 3.40 0.74 -8.42
N TYR A 255 3.08 1.68 -7.54
CA TYR A 255 2.80 3.07 -7.90
C TYR A 255 3.64 4.00 -7.04
N ARG A 256 4.05 5.11 -7.64
CA ARG A 256 4.91 6.12 -7.01
C ARG A 256 4.22 7.46 -6.94
N ILE A 257 4.44 8.15 -5.82
CA ILE A 257 4.04 9.54 -5.68
C ILE A 257 5.20 10.40 -6.18
N ALA A 258 4.93 11.35 -7.08
CA ALA A 258 5.96 12.07 -7.84
C ALA A 258 7.02 12.73 -6.95
N GLY A 259 8.25 12.18 -6.94
CA GLY A 259 9.35 12.69 -6.12
C GLY A 259 9.53 11.98 -4.76
N SER A 260 8.66 11.03 -4.39
CA SER A 260 8.87 10.13 -3.25
C SER A 260 9.75 8.94 -3.65
N SER A 261 10.57 8.47 -2.70
CA SER A 261 11.15 7.13 -2.73
C SER A 261 10.17 6.06 -2.24
N ALA A 262 9.07 6.47 -1.58
CA ALA A 262 8.04 5.58 -1.09
C ALA A 262 7.21 5.04 -2.27
N VAL A 263 7.05 3.72 -2.28
CA VAL A 263 6.36 2.98 -3.33
C VAL A 263 5.19 2.29 -2.66
N GLY A 264 3.97 2.63 -3.09
CA GLY A 264 2.78 1.85 -2.77
C GLY A 264 2.64 0.71 -3.77
N THR A 265 1.79 -0.26 -3.47
CA THR A 265 1.52 -1.38 -4.40
C THR A 265 0.05 -1.64 -4.51
N LEU A 266 -0.37 -1.94 -5.73
CA LEU A 266 -1.72 -2.36 -6.03
C LEU A 266 -1.69 -3.74 -6.67
N SER A 267 -2.67 -4.55 -6.30
CA SER A 267 -2.67 -5.97 -6.62
C SER A 267 -4.07 -6.49 -6.85
N VAL A 268 -4.17 -7.47 -7.74
CA VAL A 268 -5.34 -8.31 -7.88
C VAL A 268 -4.98 -9.73 -7.48
N LEU A 269 -5.78 -10.30 -6.57
CA LEU A 269 -5.68 -11.68 -6.15
C LEU A 269 -6.91 -12.46 -6.66
N GLY A 270 -6.65 -13.46 -7.49
CA GLY A 270 -7.68 -14.30 -8.10
C GLY A 270 -7.23 -15.75 -8.27
N PRO A 271 -8.04 -16.61 -8.92
CA PRO A 271 -7.65 -18.00 -9.21
C PRO A 271 -6.51 -18.06 -10.24
N THR A 272 -5.85 -19.22 -10.35
CA THR A 272 -4.83 -19.42 -11.42
C THR A 272 -5.41 -19.35 -12.82
N ARG A 273 -6.70 -19.67 -13.01
CA ARG A 273 -7.40 -19.46 -14.28
C ARG A 273 -7.95 -18.03 -14.33
N ILE A 274 -7.16 -17.10 -14.81
CA ILE A 274 -7.53 -15.68 -14.95
C ILE A 274 -7.24 -15.16 -16.36
N GLU A 275 -7.91 -14.09 -16.77
CA GLU A 275 -7.62 -13.37 -18.02
C GLU A 275 -6.35 -12.53 -17.87
N TYR A 276 -5.19 -13.17 -17.87
CA TYR A 276 -3.89 -12.54 -17.58
C TYR A 276 -3.65 -11.25 -18.37
N ALA A 277 -3.87 -11.23 -19.68
CA ALA A 277 -3.62 -10.05 -20.52
C ALA A 277 -4.47 -8.85 -20.09
N ARG A 278 -5.77 -9.09 -19.84
CA ARG A 278 -6.69 -8.06 -19.36
C ARG A 278 -6.30 -7.59 -17.97
N MET A 279 -5.99 -8.52 -17.07
CA MET A 279 -5.67 -8.21 -15.68
C MET A 279 -4.38 -7.41 -15.52
N ILE A 280 -3.31 -7.80 -16.24
CA ILE A 280 -2.06 -7.03 -16.30
C ILE A 280 -2.32 -5.61 -16.83
N SER A 281 -3.17 -5.47 -17.85
CA SER A 281 -3.52 -4.17 -18.43
C SER A 281 -4.29 -3.28 -17.45
N ILE A 282 -5.27 -3.84 -16.73
CA ILE A 282 -6.05 -3.12 -15.71
C ILE A 282 -5.14 -2.65 -14.57
N VAL A 283 -4.38 -3.57 -13.97
CA VAL A 283 -3.50 -3.28 -12.84
C VAL A 283 -2.47 -2.20 -13.23
N SER A 284 -1.81 -2.34 -14.39
CA SER A 284 -0.87 -1.33 -14.89
C SER A 284 -1.52 0.03 -15.13
N TYR A 285 -2.70 0.06 -15.75
CA TYR A 285 -3.37 1.31 -16.07
C TYR A 285 -3.90 2.03 -14.83
N VAL A 286 -4.46 1.29 -13.87
CA VAL A 286 -4.91 1.83 -12.59
C VAL A 286 -3.74 2.39 -11.80
N ALA A 287 -2.59 1.70 -11.75
CA ALA A 287 -1.37 2.26 -11.13
C ALA A 287 -0.99 3.62 -11.72
N ARG A 288 -0.84 3.68 -13.05
CA ARG A 288 -0.45 4.93 -13.72
C ARG A 288 -1.49 6.05 -13.57
N THR A 289 -2.76 5.69 -13.39
CA THR A 289 -3.83 6.68 -13.15
C THR A 289 -3.75 7.20 -11.72
N LEU A 290 -3.56 6.32 -10.74
CA LEU A 290 -3.35 6.68 -9.35
C LEU A 290 -2.12 7.59 -9.17
N GLU A 291 -1.00 7.27 -9.82
CA GLU A 291 0.20 8.14 -9.82
C GLU A 291 -0.10 9.56 -10.32
N LYS A 292 -0.95 9.69 -11.35
CA LYS A 292 -1.33 11.00 -11.90
C LYS A 292 -2.24 11.78 -10.96
N VAL A 293 -3.21 11.11 -10.34
CA VAL A 293 -4.11 11.75 -9.36
C VAL A 293 -3.29 12.26 -8.19
N MET A 294 -2.48 11.38 -7.58
CA MET A 294 -1.66 11.73 -6.42
C MET A 294 -0.62 12.82 -6.73
N SER A 295 -0.04 12.86 -7.93
CA SER A 295 0.88 13.95 -8.32
C SER A 295 0.18 15.28 -8.60
N SER A 296 -1.09 15.26 -9.00
CA SER A 296 -1.87 16.47 -9.27
C SER A 296 -2.34 17.18 -7.99
N ASP A 297 -2.64 16.43 -6.93
CA ASP A 297 -2.98 17.00 -5.62
C ASP A 297 -1.78 17.66 -4.94
N VAL A 298 -0.62 17.05 -5.09
CA VAL A 298 0.67 17.58 -4.63
C VAL A 298 1.02 18.93 -5.26
N SER A 299 0.57 19.17 -6.50
CA SER A 299 0.82 20.43 -7.21
C SER A 299 -0.18 21.55 -6.86
N ARG A 300 -1.25 21.23 -6.11
CA ARG A 300 -2.32 22.17 -5.74
C ARG A 300 -2.22 22.71 -4.31
N ASN A 301 -1.43 22.07 -3.45
CA ASN A 301 -1.08 22.54 -2.11
C ASN A 301 0.35 23.13 -2.08
#